data_AF-A0A0M9ELW5-F1
#
_entry.id   AF-A0A0M9ELW5-F1
#
_cell.length_a   1.000
_cell.length_b   1.000
_cell.length_c   1.000
_cell.angle_alpha   90.00
_cell.angle_beta   90.00
_cell.angle_gamma   90.00
#
_symmetry.space_group_name_H-M   'P 1'
#
loop_
_entity.id
_entity.type
_entity.pdbx_description
1 polymer ?
#
loop_
_entity_poly.entity_id
_entity_poly.type
_entity_poly.pdbx_seq_one_letter_code
_entity_poly.pdbx_strand_id
1 'polypeptide(L)'
;MLLLHGDEQDVFDMHSLVTKFLVDSDVPLAPNIFKQAIERAGGLSTLKIGDQDWTKHGYADPYLFPANQCRNDMISDDLILNEALCDFNIHKSKVYSVQRPGAPEKYAMLVDVLRQLQKPDLANAKYAVNLGRGRGVQRPSHLGVEPTISEMITGCNITPAGTLVDLHIDQGNHVITALGLCAVKIWAVYPPTKHNLAIWKECRRSKNIFLDSVTKLEYGKVCIQPTDMAIYLGPGCLHSTYTLKGGIVPGINYTTKQCLEVIMTLMEIELLHFETLEPADIQPVLETIILCLPPDSGKRSEALLAVCKLSKTGHLKNHDLYKEMKDKAETGSSDCLHCNKRWRLHWK
;
A
#
# COMPACT_ATOMS: atom_id res chain seq x y z
N MET A 1 32.76 -23.99 -13.44
CA MET A 1 32.91 -24.16 -11.97
C MET A 1 33.21 -22.79 -11.38
N LEU A 2 32.24 -22.23 -10.64
CA LEU A 2 32.22 -20.97 -9.86
C LEU A 2 30.95 -20.16 -10.16
N LEU A 3 29.81 -20.64 -9.66
CA LEU A 3 28.58 -19.86 -9.48
C LEU A 3 27.86 -20.43 -8.24
N LEU A 4 28.45 -20.25 -7.06
CA LEU A 4 27.84 -20.55 -5.74
C LEU A 4 28.40 -19.62 -4.64
N HIS A 5 28.83 -18.39 -4.97
CA HIS A 5 29.39 -17.43 -4.00
C HIS A 5 28.54 -16.15 -3.84
N GLY A 6 27.36 -16.07 -4.47
CA GLY A 6 26.46 -14.91 -4.37
C GLY A 6 25.64 -14.91 -3.06
N ASP A 7 25.04 -16.05 -2.72
CA ASP A 7 24.04 -16.11 -1.64
C ASP A 7 24.61 -15.77 -0.25
N GLU A 8 25.84 -16.19 0.07
CA GLU A 8 26.42 -15.92 1.41
C GLU A 8 26.84 -14.45 1.58
N GLN A 9 27.37 -13.81 0.54
CA GLN A 9 27.78 -12.41 0.60
C GLN A 9 26.56 -11.48 0.65
N ASP A 10 25.52 -11.77 -0.12
CA ASP A 10 24.28 -10.98 -0.12
C ASP A 10 23.56 -11.05 1.24
N VAL A 11 23.55 -12.23 1.86
CA VAL A 11 23.02 -12.42 3.23
C VAL A 11 23.86 -11.65 4.24
N PHE A 12 25.20 -11.73 4.15
CA PHE A 12 26.10 -10.99 5.05
C PHE A 12 25.91 -9.46 4.92
N ASP A 13 25.82 -8.95 3.70
CA ASP A 13 25.61 -7.53 3.42
C ASP A 13 24.25 -7.06 3.97
N MET A 14 23.20 -7.87 3.84
CA MET A 14 21.89 -7.57 4.42
C MET A 14 21.93 -7.54 5.95
N HIS A 15 22.58 -8.52 6.60
CA HIS A 15 22.76 -8.51 8.06
C HIS A 15 23.54 -7.28 8.52
N SER A 16 24.58 -6.89 7.79
CA SER A 16 25.36 -5.68 8.05
C SER A 16 24.51 -4.42 7.94
N LEU A 17 23.68 -4.30 6.90
CA LEU A 17 22.75 -3.18 6.71
C LEU A 17 21.75 -3.04 7.86
N VAL A 18 21.13 -4.15 8.27
CA VAL A 18 20.15 -4.16 9.38
C VAL A 18 20.84 -3.82 10.70
N THR A 19 22.01 -4.41 10.96
CA THR A 19 22.78 -4.14 12.18
C THR A 19 23.16 -2.67 12.25
N LYS A 20 23.68 -2.11 11.15
CA LYS A 20 24.03 -0.69 11.07
C LYS A 20 22.80 0.19 11.32
N PHE A 21 21.66 -0.12 10.71
CA PHE A 21 20.41 0.61 10.93
C PHE A 21 19.95 0.61 12.39
N LEU A 22 20.13 -0.51 13.11
CA LEU A 22 19.72 -0.63 14.51
C LEU A 22 20.72 -0.01 15.51
N VAL A 23 21.98 0.15 15.09
CA VAL A 23 23.08 0.65 15.94
C VAL A 23 23.35 2.14 15.72
N ASP A 24 23.18 2.66 14.50
CA ASP A 24 23.45 4.06 14.17
C ASP A 24 22.45 5.00 14.89
N SER A 25 22.97 5.76 15.85
CA SER A 25 22.25 6.80 16.61
C SER A 25 22.03 8.10 15.84
N ASP A 26 22.67 8.26 14.69
CA ASP A 26 22.80 9.55 13.99
C ASP A 26 21.60 9.90 13.10
N VAL A 27 20.61 9.01 12.97
CA VAL A 27 19.32 9.25 12.30
C VAL A 27 18.20 9.08 13.34
N PRO A 28 17.72 10.15 14.01
CA PRO A 28 17.13 9.96 15.34
C PRO A 28 15.75 9.31 15.39
N LEU A 29 14.93 9.40 14.32
CA LEU A 29 13.51 9.07 14.43
C LEU A 29 13.15 7.70 13.86
N ALA A 30 13.50 7.43 12.60
CA ALA A 30 13.12 6.19 11.92
C ALA A 30 13.69 4.91 12.57
N PRO A 31 15.02 4.79 12.81
CA PRO A 31 15.61 3.67 13.55
C PRO A 31 14.93 3.39 14.89
N ASN A 32 14.65 4.43 15.68
CA ASN A 32 14.06 4.28 17.00
C ASN A 32 12.61 3.76 16.96
N ILE A 33 11.81 4.19 15.98
CA ILE A 33 10.43 3.70 15.82
C ILE A 33 10.44 2.24 15.36
N PHE A 34 11.29 1.89 14.38
CA PHE A 34 11.40 0.52 13.91
C PHE A 34 11.99 -0.42 14.97
N LYS A 35 12.92 0.05 15.81
CA LYS A 35 13.40 -0.72 16.96
C LYS A 35 12.27 -1.07 17.93
N GLN A 36 11.42 -0.10 18.26
CA GLN A 36 10.22 -0.36 19.08
C GLN A 36 9.27 -1.36 18.41
N ALA A 37 9.07 -1.24 17.08
CA ALA A 37 8.24 -2.18 16.33
C ALA A 37 8.81 -3.60 16.37
N ILE A 38 10.13 -3.75 16.20
CA ILE A 38 10.84 -5.05 16.27
C ILE A 38 10.71 -5.66 17.67
N GLU A 39 10.98 -4.87 18.71
CA GLU A 39 10.86 -5.32 20.10
C GLU A 39 9.44 -5.80 20.41
N ARG A 40 8.41 -5.07 19.95
CA ARG A 40 7.00 -5.46 20.14
C ARG A 40 6.57 -6.66 19.31
N ALA A 41 7.13 -6.82 18.11
CA ALA A 41 6.90 -7.98 17.27
C ALA A 41 7.62 -9.25 17.78
N GLY A 42 8.49 -9.11 18.79
CA GLY A 42 9.32 -10.20 19.29
C GLY A 42 10.52 -10.53 18.37
N GLY A 43 10.89 -9.62 17.47
CA GLY A 43 11.99 -9.79 16.52
C GLY A 43 11.57 -9.56 15.06
N LEU A 44 12.48 -9.92 14.15
CA LEU A 44 12.21 -9.93 12.70
C LEU A 44 11.48 -11.21 12.30
N SER A 45 10.41 -11.06 11.53
CA SER A 45 9.66 -12.14 10.91
C SER A 45 10.17 -12.41 9.50
N THR A 46 10.17 -13.68 9.11
CA THR A 46 10.44 -14.10 7.72
C THR A 46 9.24 -13.93 6.80
N LEU A 47 8.03 -13.68 7.34
CA LEU A 47 6.78 -13.59 6.59
C LEU A 47 6.61 -14.72 5.56
N LYS A 48 6.80 -15.97 5.96
CA LYS A 48 6.69 -17.10 5.03
C LYS A 48 5.22 -17.35 4.70
N ILE A 49 4.96 -17.79 3.47
CA ILE A 49 3.64 -18.31 3.10
C ILE A 49 3.29 -19.47 4.05
N GLY A 50 2.16 -19.36 4.73
CA GLY A 50 1.71 -20.33 5.74
C GLY A 50 1.99 -19.93 7.19
N ASP A 51 2.67 -18.81 7.45
CA ASP A 51 2.72 -18.17 8.78
C ASP A 51 1.34 -17.55 9.11
N GLN A 52 0.35 -18.43 9.30
CA GLN A 52 -1.08 -18.15 9.46
C GLN A 52 -1.40 -17.60 10.85
N ASP A 53 -1.00 -16.38 11.14
CA ASP A 53 -1.33 -15.75 12.42
C ASP A 53 -2.53 -14.84 12.28
N TRP A 54 -2.57 -14.00 11.26
CA TRP A 54 -3.67 -13.05 11.05
C TRP A 54 -4.91 -13.74 10.50
N THR A 55 -4.74 -14.82 9.73
CA THR A 55 -5.84 -15.66 9.22
C THR A 55 -6.68 -16.28 10.35
N LYS A 56 -6.10 -16.58 11.51
CA LYS A 56 -6.85 -17.01 12.72
C LYS A 56 -7.82 -15.93 13.21
N HIS A 57 -7.57 -14.68 12.84
CA HIS A 57 -8.39 -13.52 13.16
C HIS A 57 -9.25 -13.04 11.97
N GLY A 58 -9.26 -13.80 10.86
CA GLY A 58 -10.05 -13.47 9.66
C GLY A 58 -9.40 -12.46 8.72
N TYR A 59 -8.09 -12.18 8.85
CA TYR A 59 -7.38 -11.23 7.99
C TYR A 59 -6.37 -11.97 7.10
N ALA A 60 -6.12 -11.42 5.91
CA ALA A 60 -5.09 -11.94 5.02
C ALA A 60 -3.69 -11.63 5.60
N ASP A 61 -2.90 -12.68 5.84
CA ASP A 61 -1.51 -12.55 6.30
C ASP A 61 -0.64 -11.90 5.21
N PRO A 62 0.26 -10.96 5.58
CA PRO A 62 1.28 -10.47 4.68
C PRO A 62 2.35 -11.55 4.52
N TYR A 63 2.91 -11.67 3.33
CA TYR A 63 3.96 -12.64 3.08
C TYR A 63 4.96 -12.17 2.03
N LEU A 64 6.18 -12.66 2.16
CA LEU A 64 7.23 -12.53 1.16
C LEU A 64 7.18 -13.73 0.21
N PHE A 65 7.38 -13.48 -1.07
CA PHE A 65 7.46 -14.51 -2.12
C PHE A 65 8.50 -14.14 -3.18
N PRO A 66 9.02 -15.11 -3.95
CA PRO A 66 10.02 -14.83 -4.99
C PRO A 66 9.55 -13.77 -6.00
N ALA A 67 10.35 -12.72 -6.21
CA ALA A 67 9.98 -11.57 -7.03
C ALA A 67 9.71 -11.96 -8.50
N ASN A 68 10.36 -13.02 -9.01
CA ASN A 68 10.12 -13.53 -10.37
C ASN A 68 8.70 -14.05 -10.61
N GLN A 69 7.90 -14.24 -9.56
CA GLN A 69 6.48 -14.63 -9.71
C GLN A 69 5.58 -13.45 -10.09
N CYS A 70 6.01 -12.21 -9.82
CA CYS A 70 5.23 -11.00 -10.11
C CYS A 70 5.98 -9.99 -10.99
N ARG A 71 7.31 -10.08 -11.15
CA ARG A 71 8.05 -9.20 -12.03
C ARG A 71 7.83 -9.58 -13.49
N ASN A 72 7.74 -8.57 -14.36
CA ASN A 72 7.70 -8.77 -15.80
C ASN A 72 9.12 -8.95 -16.33
N ASP A 73 9.48 -10.18 -16.72
CA ASP A 73 10.83 -10.53 -17.21
C ASP A 73 11.26 -9.73 -18.46
N MET A 74 10.32 -9.16 -19.20
CA MET A 74 10.62 -8.32 -20.37
C MET A 74 10.97 -6.87 -20.00
N ILE A 75 10.87 -6.49 -18.72
CA ILE A 75 11.03 -5.11 -18.25
C ILE A 75 12.13 -5.04 -17.20
N SER A 76 13.30 -4.55 -17.63
CA SER A 76 14.46 -4.33 -16.76
C SER A 76 14.27 -3.12 -15.84
N ASP A 77 15.06 -3.07 -14.76
CA ASP A 77 15.11 -1.90 -13.87
C ASP A 77 15.51 -0.62 -14.62
N ASP A 78 16.45 -0.72 -15.56
CA ASP A 78 16.88 0.40 -16.40
C ASP A 78 15.74 0.91 -17.29
N LEU A 79 14.91 0.00 -17.82
CA LEU A 79 13.75 0.40 -18.61
C LEU A 79 12.72 1.12 -17.74
N ILE A 80 12.43 0.62 -16.54
CA ILE A 80 11.53 1.29 -15.58
C ILE A 80 12.05 2.69 -15.24
N LEU A 81 13.36 2.80 -14.97
CA LEU A 81 14.00 4.07 -14.66
C LEU A 81 13.97 5.05 -15.84
N ASN A 82 14.18 4.56 -17.06
CA ASN A 82 14.12 5.37 -18.27
C ASN A 82 12.68 5.86 -18.53
N GLU A 83 11.67 4.99 -18.37
CA GLU A 83 10.26 5.38 -18.44
C GLU A 83 9.93 6.45 -17.39
N ALA A 84 10.39 6.27 -16.15
CA ALA A 84 10.22 7.26 -15.09
C ALA A 84 10.83 8.62 -15.44
N LEU A 85 11.98 8.64 -16.11
CA LEU A 85 12.65 9.85 -16.58
C LEU A 85 11.88 10.53 -17.72
N CYS A 86 11.46 9.77 -18.73
CA CYS A 86 10.72 10.29 -19.87
C CYS A 86 9.35 10.84 -19.45
N ASP A 87 8.67 10.15 -18.54
CA ASP A 87 7.29 10.45 -18.18
C ASP A 87 7.16 11.36 -16.94
N PHE A 88 8.27 11.76 -16.31
CA PHE A 88 8.26 12.51 -15.04
C PHE A 88 7.34 13.74 -15.09
N ASN A 89 7.46 14.55 -16.14
CA ASN A 89 6.65 15.76 -16.34
C ASN A 89 5.27 15.48 -16.94
N ILE A 90 5.03 14.28 -17.47
CA ILE A 90 3.80 13.90 -18.16
C ILE A 90 2.74 13.44 -17.13
N HIS A 91 3.14 12.66 -16.13
CA HIS A 91 2.20 11.98 -15.22
C HIS A 91 1.97 12.68 -13.88
N LYS A 92 2.24 13.99 -13.77
CA LYS A 92 2.13 14.75 -12.50
C LYS A 92 2.88 14.07 -11.35
N SER A 93 4.02 13.43 -11.67
CA SER A 93 4.89 12.78 -10.71
C SER A 93 5.24 13.75 -9.58
N LYS A 94 5.30 13.24 -8.35
CA LYS A 94 5.56 14.07 -7.17
C LYS A 94 6.87 13.66 -6.54
N VAL A 95 7.66 14.65 -6.15
CA VAL A 95 8.83 14.47 -5.28
C VAL A 95 8.45 14.94 -3.89
N TYR A 96 8.80 14.14 -2.90
CA TYR A 96 8.60 14.43 -1.48
C TYR A 96 9.95 14.39 -0.77
N SER A 97 9.96 14.92 0.45
CA SER A 97 11.09 14.85 1.38
C SER A 97 10.59 14.26 2.69
N VAL A 98 11.44 13.48 3.37
CA VAL A 98 11.16 12.98 4.73
C VAL A 98 10.97 14.10 5.77
N GLN A 99 11.43 15.33 5.50
CA GLN A 99 11.16 16.49 6.34
C GLN A 99 9.76 17.09 6.09
N ARG A 100 9.15 16.79 4.94
CA ARG A 100 7.81 17.25 4.56
C ARG A 100 7.04 16.16 3.80
N PRO A 101 6.75 15.01 4.43
CA PRO A 101 6.12 13.89 3.74
C PRO A 101 4.68 14.18 3.29
N GLY A 102 4.01 15.14 3.93
CA GLY A 102 2.62 15.52 3.62
C GLY A 102 2.43 16.51 2.47
N ALA A 103 3.50 17.06 1.88
CA ALA A 103 3.37 18.00 0.76
C ALA A 103 4.51 17.85 -0.25
N PRO A 104 4.22 17.79 -1.56
CA PRO A 104 5.26 17.65 -2.57
C PRO A 104 6.17 18.89 -2.64
N GLU A 105 7.39 18.68 -3.11
CA GLU A 105 8.35 19.73 -3.39
C GLU A 105 7.82 20.69 -4.46
N LYS A 106 7.94 22.00 -4.21
CA LYS A 106 7.46 23.05 -5.13
C LYS A 106 8.19 23.02 -6.47
N TYR A 107 9.49 22.73 -6.42
CA TYR A 107 10.37 22.63 -7.59
C TYR A 107 10.95 21.21 -7.66
N ALA A 108 10.07 20.25 -7.91
CA ALA A 108 10.41 18.83 -7.97
C ALA A 108 11.38 18.54 -9.12
N MET A 109 12.56 18.02 -8.79
CA MET A 109 13.58 17.62 -9.76
C MET A 109 13.94 16.16 -9.52
N LEU A 110 13.65 15.29 -10.50
CA LEU A 110 13.95 13.86 -10.37
C LEU A 110 15.45 13.59 -10.18
N VAL A 111 16.31 14.42 -10.78
CA VAL A 111 17.77 14.31 -10.63
C VAL A 111 18.24 14.45 -9.17
N ASP A 112 17.52 15.21 -8.34
CA ASP A 112 17.87 15.31 -6.91
C ASP A 112 17.68 13.96 -6.21
N VAL A 113 16.61 13.24 -6.55
CA VAL A 113 16.31 11.91 -6.03
C VAL A 113 17.33 10.89 -6.54
N LEU A 114 17.64 10.93 -7.85
CA LEU A 114 18.61 10.00 -8.46
C LEU A 114 20.01 10.15 -7.89
N ARG A 115 20.47 11.38 -7.62
CA ARG A 115 21.78 11.61 -6.98
C ARG A 115 21.84 10.96 -5.59
N GLN A 116 20.73 10.94 -4.86
CA GLN A 116 20.66 10.32 -3.53
C GLN A 116 20.67 8.78 -3.57
N LEU A 117 20.43 8.14 -4.72
CA LEU A 117 20.64 6.69 -4.85
C LEU A 117 22.12 6.31 -4.66
N GLN A 118 23.04 7.17 -5.11
CA GLN A 118 24.49 6.97 -4.97
C GLN A 118 25.06 7.62 -3.72
N LYS A 119 24.57 8.81 -3.36
CA LYS A 119 25.02 9.58 -2.19
C LYS A 119 23.81 9.98 -1.33
N PRO A 120 23.31 9.06 -0.48
CA PRO A 120 22.13 9.32 0.35
C PRO A 120 22.30 10.51 1.29
N ASP A 121 21.22 11.27 1.46
CA ASP A 121 21.09 12.30 2.51
C ASP A 121 20.10 11.79 3.55
N LEU A 122 20.60 11.11 4.59
CA LEU A 122 19.74 10.45 5.59
C LEU A 122 18.93 11.44 6.42
N ALA A 123 19.35 12.71 6.51
CA ALA A 123 18.64 13.76 7.22
C ALA A 123 17.51 14.38 6.39
N ASN A 124 17.56 14.23 5.06
CA ASN A 124 16.60 14.81 4.14
C ASN A 124 16.44 13.98 2.85
N ALA A 125 16.16 12.69 3.02
CA ALA A 125 15.93 11.80 1.90
C ALA A 125 14.75 12.32 1.05
N LYS A 126 15.02 12.58 -0.23
CA LYS A 126 14.00 12.93 -1.22
C LYS A 126 13.61 11.70 -2.00
N TYR A 127 12.32 11.52 -2.26
CA TYR A 127 11.81 10.35 -2.97
C TYR A 127 10.74 10.76 -3.98
N ALA A 128 10.63 10.00 -5.05
CA ALA A 128 9.67 10.26 -6.12
C ALA A 128 8.64 9.14 -6.17
N VAL A 129 7.37 9.48 -6.39
CA VAL A 129 6.26 8.53 -6.40
C VAL A 129 5.42 8.62 -7.66
N ASN A 130 4.74 7.51 -7.98
CA ASN A 130 3.82 7.36 -9.11
C ASN A 130 4.48 7.63 -10.49
N LEU A 131 5.66 7.05 -10.71
CA LEU A 131 6.45 7.25 -11.94
C LEU A 131 6.15 6.21 -13.03
N GLY A 132 6.11 6.65 -14.29
CA GLY A 132 5.96 5.77 -15.44
C GLY A 132 4.62 5.03 -15.48
N ARG A 133 4.57 3.97 -16.30
CA ARG A 133 3.32 3.27 -16.64
C ARG A 133 3.03 2.02 -15.78
N GLY A 134 3.90 1.75 -14.80
CA GLY A 134 3.79 0.66 -13.82
C GLY A 134 3.84 -0.77 -14.37
N ARG A 135 4.32 -0.98 -15.59
CA ARG A 135 4.32 -2.31 -16.25
C ARG A 135 5.28 -3.34 -15.64
N GLY A 136 6.13 -2.94 -14.69
CA GLY A 136 7.20 -3.77 -14.13
C GLY A 136 6.72 -4.91 -13.22
N VAL A 137 5.48 -4.82 -12.70
CA VAL A 137 4.89 -5.83 -11.80
C VAL A 137 3.50 -6.21 -12.29
N GLN A 138 3.15 -7.48 -12.13
CA GLN A 138 1.86 -8.07 -12.43
C GLN A 138 1.38 -8.94 -11.26
N ARG A 139 0.08 -9.24 -11.21
CA ARG A 139 -0.47 -10.14 -10.19
C ARG A 139 0.09 -11.55 -10.39
N PRO A 140 0.71 -12.17 -9.37
CA PRO A 140 1.25 -13.52 -9.49
C PRO A 140 0.13 -14.55 -9.55
N SER A 141 0.36 -15.64 -10.28
CA SER A 141 -0.67 -16.65 -10.59
C SER A 141 -1.20 -17.38 -9.36
N HIS A 142 -0.41 -17.51 -8.29
CA HIS A 142 -0.83 -18.18 -7.05
C HIS A 142 -1.89 -17.41 -6.26
N LEU A 143 -2.06 -16.11 -6.52
CA LEU A 143 -3.14 -15.29 -5.94
C LEU A 143 -4.48 -15.49 -6.66
N GLY A 144 -4.53 -16.37 -7.66
CA GLY A 144 -5.76 -16.74 -8.37
C GLY A 144 -6.27 -15.65 -9.31
N VAL A 145 -7.39 -15.96 -9.98
CA VAL A 145 -8.04 -15.13 -11.01
C VAL A 145 -9.24 -14.36 -10.48
N GLU A 146 -9.22 -13.95 -9.20
CA GLU A 146 -10.36 -13.21 -8.64
C GLU A 146 -10.66 -11.97 -9.50
N PRO A 147 -11.94 -11.76 -9.88
CA PRO A 147 -12.30 -10.64 -10.73
C PRO A 147 -11.89 -9.29 -10.13
N THR A 148 -11.28 -8.47 -10.97
CA THR A 148 -10.95 -7.06 -10.70
C THR A 148 -11.67 -6.20 -11.75
N ILE A 149 -11.96 -4.92 -11.44
CA ILE A 149 -12.50 -3.97 -12.44
C ILE A 149 -11.36 -3.21 -13.08
N SER A 150 -10.47 -2.69 -12.25
CA SER A 150 -9.15 -2.25 -12.67
C SER A 150 -8.10 -2.99 -11.86
N GLU A 151 -6.98 -3.29 -12.49
CA GLU A 151 -5.74 -3.42 -11.75
C GLU A 151 -5.15 -2.00 -11.77
N MET A 152 -5.05 -1.36 -10.60
CA MET A 152 -4.31 -0.11 -10.52
C MET A 152 -2.85 -0.48 -10.64
N ILE A 153 -2.39 -0.47 -11.88
CA ILE A 153 -0.98 -0.55 -12.22
C ILE A 153 -0.33 0.68 -11.58
N THR A 154 0.24 0.50 -10.38
CA THR A 154 0.88 1.62 -9.70
C THR A 154 2.18 1.92 -10.43
N GLY A 155 2.46 3.22 -10.62
CA GLY A 155 3.75 3.64 -11.11
C GLY A 155 4.88 3.12 -10.21
N CYS A 156 6.11 3.28 -10.67
CA CYS A 156 7.29 3.03 -9.87
C CYS A 156 7.53 4.17 -8.87
N ASN A 157 8.00 3.84 -7.68
CA ASN A 157 8.59 4.83 -6.78
C ASN A 157 10.13 4.73 -6.84
N ILE A 158 10.82 5.84 -6.61
CA ILE A 158 12.28 5.85 -6.40
C ILE A 158 12.53 6.31 -4.98
N THR A 159 13.14 5.44 -4.18
CA THR A 159 13.38 5.66 -2.75
C THR A 159 14.86 5.51 -2.46
N PRO A 160 15.60 6.59 -2.24
CA PRO A 160 16.96 6.55 -1.68
C PRO A 160 17.00 5.96 -0.27
N ALA A 161 18.20 5.61 0.20
CA ALA A 161 18.38 5.20 1.59
C ALA A 161 17.98 6.35 2.53
N GLY A 162 17.34 6.03 3.66
CA GLY A 162 16.80 7.03 4.57
C GLY A 162 15.35 7.41 4.30
N THR A 163 14.76 7.03 3.16
CA THR A 163 13.33 7.28 2.91
C THR A 163 12.47 6.49 3.89
N LEU A 164 11.73 7.21 4.73
CA LEU A 164 10.65 6.72 5.59
C LEU A 164 9.30 7.02 4.93
N VAL A 165 8.49 6.00 4.70
CA VAL A 165 7.06 6.15 4.43
C VAL A 165 6.33 5.83 5.73
N ASP A 166 5.64 6.83 6.27
CA ASP A 166 4.92 6.74 7.55
C ASP A 166 3.81 5.66 7.49
N LEU A 167 3.23 5.31 8.64
CA LEU A 167 2.15 4.33 8.71
C LEU A 167 0.97 4.76 7.85
N HIS A 168 0.53 3.90 6.94
CA HIS A 168 -0.60 4.14 6.04
C HIS A 168 -1.31 2.85 5.64
N ILE A 169 -2.41 3.01 4.91
CA ILE A 169 -3.22 1.94 4.31
C ILE A 169 -3.49 2.33 2.86
N ASP A 170 -3.27 1.41 1.92
CA ASP A 170 -3.46 1.64 0.48
C ASP A 170 -4.93 1.52 0.06
N GLN A 171 -5.76 2.41 0.63
CA GLN A 171 -7.20 2.53 0.33
C GLN A 171 -8.00 1.22 0.47
N GLY A 172 -7.49 0.26 1.25
CA GLY A 172 -8.12 -1.05 1.43
C GLY A 172 -7.87 -2.04 0.28
N ASN A 173 -6.98 -1.73 -0.65
CA ASN A 173 -6.60 -2.64 -1.73
C ASN A 173 -5.72 -3.78 -1.25
N HIS A 174 -5.63 -4.81 -2.08
CA HIS A 174 -4.47 -5.69 -2.08
C HIS A 174 -3.27 -4.95 -2.64
N VAL A 175 -2.08 -5.22 -2.12
CA VAL A 175 -0.83 -4.60 -2.55
C VAL A 175 0.19 -5.68 -2.86
N ILE A 176 0.89 -5.53 -3.99
CA ILE A 176 2.10 -6.28 -4.29
C ILE A 176 3.21 -5.29 -4.59
N THR A 177 4.33 -5.41 -3.89
CA THR A 177 5.50 -4.55 -4.09
C THR A 177 6.72 -5.40 -4.36
N ALA A 178 7.40 -5.14 -5.47
CA ALA A 178 8.73 -5.67 -5.75
C ALA A 178 9.79 -4.56 -5.59
N LEU A 179 11.06 -4.95 -5.57
CA LEU A 179 12.19 -4.03 -5.50
C LEU A 179 13.09 -4.20 -6.73
N GLY A 180 13.85 -3.16 -7.05
CA GLY A 180 14.87 -3.16 -8.09
C GLY A 180 16.06 -2.28 -7.72
N LEU A 181 17.12 -2.32 -8.53
CA LEU A 181 18.40 -1.66 -8.32
C LEU A 181 19.05 -2.00 -6.95
N CYS A 182 18.97 -3.28 -6.56
CA CYS A 182 19.49 -3.80 -5.30
C CYS A 182 18.92 -3.11 -4.05
N ALA A 183 17.70 -2.55 -4.15
CA ALA A 183 17.03 -1.94 -3.01
C ALA A 183 16.75 -2.95 -1.90
N VAL A 184 16.80 -2.45 -0.66
CA VAL A 184 16.46 -3.22 0.54
C VAL A 184 15.58 -2.34 1.42
N LYS A 185 14.45 -2.89 1.86
CA LYS A 185 13.50 -2.20 2.75
C LYS A 185 13.26 -3.00 4.04
N ILE A 186 13.00 -2.28 5.12
CA ILE A 186 12.36 -2.82 6.31
C ILE A 186 10.89 -2.40 6.31
N TRP A 187 10.01 -3.34 6.63
CA TRP A 187 8.57 -3.15 6.70
C TRP A 187 8.09 -3.43 8.12
N ALA A 188 7.24 -2.57 8.66
CA ALA A 188 6.43 -2.87 9.82
C ALA A 188 4.97 -2.96 9.36
N VAL A 189 4.34 -4.12 9.56
CA VAL A 189 3.00 -4.43 9.05
C VAL A 189 2.08 -4.86 10.20
N TYR A 190 0.83 -4.41 10.16
CA TYR A 190 -0.17 -4.68 11.19
C TYR A 190 -1.53 -5.03 10.56
N PRO A 191 -2.27 -5.99 11.13
CA PRO A 191 -3.58 -6.37 10.60
C PRO A 191 -4.61 -5.26 10.83
N PRO A 192 -5.63 -5.15 9.98
CA PRO A 192 -6.75 -4.22 10.16
C PRO A 192 -7.74 -4.70 11.23
N THR A 193 -7.23 -5.01 12.43
CA THR A 193 -8.09 -5.35 13.56
C THR A 193 -8.95 -4.15 13.94
N LYS A 194 -10.11 -4.39 14.58
CA LYS A 194 -10.96 -3.29 15.09
C LYS A 194 -10.17 -2.36 16.01
N HIS A 195 -9.23 -2.90 16.79
CA HIS A 195 -8.35 -2.14 17.66
C HIS A 195 -7.35 -1.30 16.86
N ASN A 196 -6.62 -1.90 15.91
CA ASN A 196 -5.65 -1.19 15.08
C ASN A 196 -6.31 -0.11 14.21
N LEU A 197 -7.52 -0.36 13.68
CA LEU A 197 -8.29 0.63 12.92
C LEU A 197 -8.83 1.76 13.83
N ALA A 198 -9.13 1.49 15.09
CA ALA A 198 -9.48 2.54 16.05
C ALA A 198 -8.27 3.45 16.37
N ILE A 199 -7.07 2.87 16.50
CA ILE A 199 -5.82 3.64 16.65
C ILE A 199 -5.53 4.44 15.39
N TRP A 200 -5.67 3.84 14.21
CA TRP A 200 -5.54 4.55 12.93
C TRP A 200 -6.47 5.75 12.87
N LYS A 201 -7.74 5.57 13.27
CA LYS A 201 -8.72 6.65 13.36
C LYS A 201 -8.28 7.76 14.31
N GLU A 202 -7.80 7.43 15.51
CA GLU A 202 -7.29 8.39 16.50
C GLU A 202 -6.11 9.20 15.95
N CYS A 203 -5.17 8.52 15.30
CA CYS A 203 -3.92 9.10 14.83
C CYS A 203 -4.01 9.68 13.41
N ARG A 204 -5.16 9.62 12.72
CA ARG A 204 -5.25 9.90 11.27
C ARG A 204 -4.76 11.29 10.86
N ARG A 205 -4.87 12.28 11.76
CA ARG A 205 -4.41 13.66 11.57
C ARG A 205 -2.99 13.93 12.08
N SER A 206 -2.34 12.93 12.68
CA SER A 206 -0.95 13.06 13.11
C SER A 206 -0.03 13.21 11.91
N LYS A 207 1.06 13.96 12.11
CA LYS A 207 2.18 14.08 11.17
C LYS A 207 3.20 12.95 11.29
N ASN A 208 3.11 12.15 12.36
CA ASN A 208 3.99 11.03 12.65
C ASN A 208 3.13 9.85 13.13
N ILE A 209 2.25 9.35 12.27
CA ILE A 209 1.24 8.36 12.64
C ILE A 209 1.92 7.12 13.22
N PHE A 210 3.02 6.65 12.62
CA PHE A 210 3.71 5.46 13.11
C PHE A 210 4.29 5.66 14.51
N LEU A 211 4.97 6.79 14.73
CA LEU A 211 5.53 7.14 16.05
C LEU A 211 4.44 7.15 17.13
N ASP A 212 3.30 7.75 16.83
CA ASP A 212 2.22 7.96 17.80
C ASP A 212 1.39 6.69 18.07
N SER A 213 1.53 5.66 17.22
CA SER A 213 0.71 4.45 17.26
C SER A 213 1.48 3.16 17.52
N VAL A 214 2.78 3.08 17.24
CA VAL A 214 3.57 1.82 17.29
C VAL A 214 3.43 1.06 18.60
N THR A 215 3.34 1.77 19.73
CA THR A 215 3.21 1.17 21.07
C THR A 215 1.80 0.73 21.44
N LYS A 216 0.80 1.05 20.60
CA LYS A 216 -0.60 0.70 20.79
C LYS A 216 -1.08 -0.40 19.85
N LEU A 217 -0.44 -0.54 18.69
CA LEU A 217 -0.81 -1.52 17.67
C LEU A 217 -0.53 -2.96 18.15
N GLU A 218 -1.39 -3.89 17.72
CA GLU A 218 -1.33 -5.32 18.06
C GLU A 218 -0.99 -6.18 16.84
N TYR A 219 -0.44 -7.38 17.10
CA TYR A 219 -0.09 -8.41 16.11
C TYR A 219 0.84 -7.94 14.98
N GLY A 220 1.65 -6.91 15.26
CA GLY A 220 2.63 -6.39 14.31
C GLY A 220 3.70 -7.42 13.95
N LYS A 221 4.07 -7.44 12.67
CA LYS A 221 5.24 -8.18 12.17
C LYS A 221 6.21 -7.17 11.55
N VAL A 222 7.51 -7.39 11.72
CA VAL A 222 8.54 -6.57 11.07
C VAL A 222 9.42 -7.47 10.21
N CYS A 223 9.66 -7.11 8.95
CA CYS A 223 10.44 -7.95 8.04
C CYS A 223 11.42 -7.12 7.20
N ILE A 224 12.39 -7.81 6.62
CA ILE A 224 13.30 -7.25 5.61
C ILE A 224 12.87 -7.79 4.25
N GLN A 225 12.72 -6.89 3.29
CA GLN A 225 12.48 -7.22 1.89
C GLN A 225 13.77 -6.97 1.10
N PRO A 226 14.45 -8.04 0.64
CA PRO A 226 15.51 -7.97 -0.36
C PRO A 226 14.95 -7.90 -1.79
N THR A 227 15.82 -7.70 -2.78
CA THR A 227 15.43 -7.48 -4.19
C THR A 227 14.87 -8.73 -4.89
N ASP A 228 15.30 -9.91 -4.46
CA ASP A 228 14.82 -11.21 -4.96
C ASP A 228 13.44 -11.60 -4.41
N MET A 229 12.89 -10.83 -3.46
CA MET A 229 11.59 -11.07 -2.85
C MET A 229 10.62 -9.91 -3.11
N ALA A 230 9.38 -10.25 -3.45
CA ALA A 230 8.24 -9.36 -3.43
C ALA A 230 7.45 -9.54 -2.13
N ILE A 231 6.73 -8.50 -1.72
CA ILE A 231 5.82 -8.54 -0.57
C ILE A 231 4.37 -8.42 -1.06
N TYR A 232 3.50 -9.26 -0.51
CA TYR A 232 2.05 -9.14 -0.61
C TYR A 232 1.49 -8.58 0.70
N LEU A 233 0.57 -7.62 0.60
CA LEU A 233 -0.23 -7.11 1.71
C LEU A 233 -1.72 -7.30 1.42
N GLY A 234 -2.43 -7.81 2.41
CA GLY A 234 -3.88 -7.98 2.35
C GLY A 234 -4.64 -6.66 2.47
N PRO A 235 -5.95 -6.66 2.14
CA PRO A 235 -6.81 -5.48 2.24
C PRO A 235 -6.74 -4.86 3.63
N GLY A 236 -6.44 -3.56 3.70
CA GLY A 236 -6.43 -2.80 4.94
C GLY A 236 -5.18 -2.97 5.80
N CYS A 237 -4.19 -3.74 5.36
CA CYS A 237 -2.92 -3.88 6.08
C CYS A 237 -2.28 -2.52 6.34
N LEU A 238 -2.15 -2.15 7.62
CA LEU A 238 -1.42 -0.94 8.00
C LEU A 238 0.06 -1.23 7.86
N HIS A 239 0.79 -0.34 7.20
CA HIS A 239 2.21 -0.57 7.01
C HIS A 239 3.02 0.73 6.95
N SER A 240 4.26 0.62 7.40
CA SER A 240 5.29 1.67 7.28
C SER A 240 6.55 1.04 6.72
N THR A 241 7.30 1.79 5.93
CA THR A 241 8.55 1.31 5.31
C THR A 241 9.70 2.25 5.58
N TYR A 242 10.88 1.68 5.76
CA TYR A 242 12.13 2.43 5.74
C TYR A 242 13.08 1.79 4.73
N THR A 243 13.73 2.65 3.93
CA THR A 243 14.63 2.21 2.87
C THR A 243 16.06 2.13 3.41
N LEU A 244 16.56 0.90 3.58
CA LEU A 244 17.91 0.60 4.07
C LEU A 244 18.96 0.81 2.96
N LYS A 245 18.62 0.37 1.74
CA LYS A 245 19.43 0.56 0.54
C LYS A 245 18.52 1.09 -0.57
N GLY A 246 18.94 2.18 -1.20
CA GLY A 246 18.12 2.90 -2.17
C GLY A 246 17.95 2.14 -3.49
N GLY A 247 16.85 2.42 -4.19
CA GLY A 247 16.59 1.91 -5.54
C GLY A 247 15.17 2.19 -6.00
N ILE A 248 14.61 1.30 -6.80
CA ILE A 248 13.25 1.44 -7.36
C ILE A 248 12.27 0.47 -6.70
N VAL A 249 10.99 0.88 -6.69
CA VAL A 249 9.90 0.17 -6.03
C VAL A 249 8.70 0.13 -6.97
N PRO A 250 8.67 -0.83 -7.92
CA PRO A 250 7.47 -1.09 -8.70
C PRO A 250 6.46 -1.90 -7.87
N GLY A 251 5.18 -1.63 -8.06
CA GLY A 251 4.12 -2.35 -7.39
C GLY A 251 2.82 -2.35 -8.18
N ILE A 252 1.82 -3.03 -7.64
CA ILE A 252 0.43 -2.94 -8.09
C ILE A 252 -0.51 -2.94 -6.90
N ASN A 253 -1.60 -2.20 -7.05
CA ASN A 253 -2.71 -2.21 -6.11
C ASN A 253 -3.95 -2.70 -6.86
N TYR A 254 -4.73 -3.58 -6.25
CA TYR A 254 -5.92 -4.10 -6.92
C TYR A 254 -7.05 -4.41 -5.96
N THR A 255 -8.25 -4.28 -6.50
CA THR A 255 -9.51 -4.43 -5.77
C THR A 255 -10.12 -5.80 -6.03
N THR A 256 -10.58 -6.48 -4.98
CA THR A 256 -11.40 -7.71 -5.09
C THR A 256 -12.66 -7.58 -4.22
N LYS A 257 -13.51 -8.60 -4.25
CA LYS A 257 -14.66 -8.68 -3.34
C LYS A 257 -14.25 -8.77 -1.86
N GLN A 258 -13.03 -9.22 -1.57
CA GLN A 258 -12.53 -9.35 -0.19
C GLN A 258 -12.31 -7.96 0.45
N CYS A 259 -11.98 -6.94 -0.34
CA CYS A 259 -11.77 -5.57 0.11
C CYS A 259 -12.99 -4.95 0.80
N LEU A 260 -14.22 -5.45 0.53
CA LEU A 260 -15.46 -4.84 1.05
C LEU A 260 -15.49 -4.77 2.58
N GLU A 261 -14.88 -5.74 3.24
CA GLU A 261 -14.91 -5.87 4.71
C GLU A 261 -14.23 -4.70 5.42
N VAL A 262 -13.13 -4.20 4.84
CA VAL A 262 -12.33 -3.14 5.46
C VAL A 262 -12.59 -1.77 4.84
N ILE A 263 -12.86 -1.72 3.53
CA ILE A 263 -12.91 -0.46 2.78
C ILE A 263 -14.02 0.48 3.27
N MET A 264 -15.13 -0.09 3.76
CA MET A 264 -16.23 0.69 4.32
C MET A 264 -15.83 1.38 5.63
N THR A 265 -15.09 0.70 6.49
CA THR A 265 -14.56 1.29 7.72
C THR A 265 -13.52 2.37 7.41
N LEU A 266 -12.65 2.13 6.43
CA LEU A 266 -11.67 3.13 6.00
C LEU A 266 -12.36 4.37 5.45
N MET A 267 -13.36 4.21 4.58
CA MET A 267 -14.13 5.33 4.04
C MET A 267 -14.82 6.13 5.14
N GLU A 268 -15.42 5.47 6.13
CA GLU A 268 -16.00 6.14 7.30
C GLU A 268 -14.93 6.94 8.08
N ILE A 269 -13.70 6.41 8.22
CA ILE A 269 -12.59 7.12 8.88
C ILE A 269 -12.13 8.33 8.05
N GLU A 270 -11.96 8.19 6.75
CA GLU A 270 -11.51 9.28 5.87
C GLU A 270 -12.55 10.42 5.86
N LEU A 271 -13.84 10.10 5.71
CA LEU A 271 -14.93 11.09 5.75
C LEU A 271 -15.04 11.85 7.08
N LEU A 272 -14.56 11.28 8.19
CA LEU A 272 -14.53 11.96 9.48
C LEU A 272 -13.37 12.96 9.59
N HIS A 273 -12.29 12.75 8.84
CA HIS A 273 -11.05 13.52 8.99
C HIS A 273 -10.84 14.54 7.88
N PHE A 274 -11.36 14.30 6.68
CA PHE A 274 -11.14 15.11 5.49
C PHE A 274 -12.46 15.66 4.95
N GLU A 275 -12.44 16.94 4.59
CA GLU A 275 -13.59 17.63 3.99
C GLU A 275 -13.83 17.20 2.54
N THR A 276 -12.77 16.76 1.86
CA THR A 276 -12.80 16.33 0.46
C THR A 276 -11.97 15.08 0.29
N LEU A 277 -12.42 14.18 -0.58
CA LEU A 277 -11.69 12.99 -0.99
C LEU A 277 -11.32 13.11 -2.46
N GLU A 278 -10.11 12.70 -2.80
CA GLU A 278 -9.66 12.69 -4.20
C GLU A 278 -10.33 11.52 -4.95
N PRO A 279 -10.49 11.61 -6.29
CA PRO A 279 -11.04 10.50 -7.08
C PRO A 279 -10.30 9.17 -6.85
N ALA A 280 -8.98 9.21 -6.67
CA ALA A 280 -8.16 8.02 -6.39
C ALA A 280 -8.49 7.35 -5.05
N ASP A 281 -9.01 8.09 -4.06
CA ASP A 281 -9.45 7.52 -2.78
C ASP A 281 -10.85 6.91 -2.88
N ILE A 282 -11.66 7.40 -3.82
CA ILE A 282 -13.04 6.96 -4.06
C ILE A 282 -13.09 5.72 -4.96
N GLN A 283 -12.19 5.63 -5.94
CA GLN A 283 -12.19 4.58 -6.96
C GLN A 283 -12.20 3.17 -6.36
N PRO A 284 -11.30 2.79 -5.41
CA PRO A 284 -11.31 1.45 -4.81
C PRO A 284 -12.64 1.10 -4.12
N VAL A 285 -13.29 2.08 -3.49
CA VAL A 285 -14.59 1.89 -2.82
C VAL A 285 -15.66 1.50 -3.83
N LEU A 286 -15.76 2.26 -4.93
CA LEU A 286 -16.75 2.03 -5.98
C LEU A 286 -16.50 0.71 -6.70
N GLU A 287 -15.25 0.40 -7.03
CA GLU A 287 -14.90 -0.86 -7.67
C GLU A 287 -15.27 -2.07 -6.81
N THR A 288 -14.94 -2.02 -5.51
CA THR A 288 -15.25 -3.08 -4.57
C THR A 288 -16.76 -3.33 -4.50
N ILE A 289 -17.55 -2.25 -4.40
CA ILE A 289 -19.00 -2.34 -4.35
C ILE A 289 -19.53 -2.94 -5.65
N ILE A 290 -19.08 -2.45 -6.80
CA ILE A 290 -19.49 -2.95 -8.12
C ILE A 290 -19.21 -4.44 -8.26
N LEU A 291 -18.04 -4.91 -7.84
CA LEU A 291 -17.69 -6.34 -7.83
C LEU A 291 -18.60 -7.19 -6.93
N CYS A 292 -19.12 -6.60 -5.85
CA CYS A 292 -19.98 -7.28 -4.89
C CYS A 292 -21.47 -7.16 -5.22
N LEU A 293 -21.89 -6.29 -6.14
CA LEU A 293 -23.29 -6.13 -6.49
C LEU A 293 -23.93 -7.30 -7.25
N PRO A 294 -23.26 -8.09 -8.10
CA PRO A 294 -23.89 -9.23 -8.77
C PRO A 294 -24.59 -10.22 -7.81
N PRO A 295 -25.73 -10.84 -8.18
CA PRO A 295 -26.47 -11.75 -7.28
C PRO A 295 -25.67 -12.96 -6.79
N ASP A 296 -24.74 -13.45 -7.61
CA ASP A 296 -23.84 -14.57 -7.37
C ASP A 296 -22.55 -14.15 -6.65
N SER A 297 -22.43 -12.90 -6.21
CA SER A 297 -21.19 -12.39 -5.60
C SER A 297 -20.88 -12.98 -4.23
N GLY A 298 -21.90 -13.49 -3.52
CA GLY A 298 -21.83 -13.88 -2.11
C GLY A 298 -21.76 -12.72 -1.11
N LYS A 299 -21.65 -11.46 -1.58
CA LYS A 299 -21.52 -10.24 -0.75
C LYS A 299 -22.50 -9.12 -1.14
N ARG A 300 -23.56 -9.47 -1.87
CA ARG A 300 -24.51 -8.48 -2.43
C ARG A 300 -25.25 -7.72 -1.34
N SER A 301 -25.64 -8.37 -0.26
CA SER A 301 -26.38 -7.71 0.83
C SER A 301 -25.54 -6.60 1.47
N GLU A 302 -24.27 -6.90 1.75
CA GLU A 302 -23.27 -6.01 2.30
C GLU A 302 -22.96 -4.85 1.34
N ALA A 303 -22.85 -5.14 0.04
CA ALA A 303 -22.66 -4.12 -0.98
C ALA A 303 -23.86 -3.17 -1.04
N LEU A 304 -25.09 -3.66 -0.99
CA LEU A 304 -26.28 -2.81 -0.97
C LEU A 304 -26.35 -1.97 0.32
N LEU A 305 -25.89 -2.51 1.46
CA LEU A 305 -25.77 -1.73 2.70
C LEU A 305 -24.76 -0.60 2.55
N ALA A 306 -23.60 -0.90 1.96
CA ALA A 306 -22.58 0.09 1.65
C ALA A 306 -23.11 1.22 0.76
N VAL A 307 -23.79 0.88 -0.34
CA VAL A 307 -24.44 1.86 -1.23
C VAL A 307 -25.45 2.72 -0.46
N CYS A 308 -26.30 2.10 0.35
CA CYS A 308 -27.31 2.79 1.16
C CYS A 308 -26.69 3.82 2.14
N LYS A 309 -25.51 3.50 2.70
CA LYS A 309 -24.76 4.42 3.57
C LYS A 309 -24.11 5.54 2.77
N LEU A 310 -23.33 5.19 1.75
CA LEU A 310 -22.45 6.14 1.06
C LEU A 310 -23.20 7.09 0.12
N SER A 311 -24.37 6.71 -0.38
CA SER A 311 -25.17 7.58 -1.27
C SER A 311 -25.52 8.93 -0.62
N LYS A 312 -25.50 8.99 0.72
CA LYS A 312 -25.78 10.20 1.52
C LYS A 312 -24.61 11.18 1.58
N THR A 313 -23.41 10.75 1.23
CA THR A 313 -22.17 11.50 1.50
C THR A 313 -21.83 12.52 0.39
N GLY A 314 -22.49 12.45 -0.77
CA GLY A 314 -22.26 13.36 -1.90
C GLY A 314 -20.93 13.17 -2.63
N HIS A 315 -19.86 12.76 -1.94
CA HIS A 315 -18.51 12.58 -2.49
C HIS A 315 -18.43 11.62 -3.69
N LEU A 316 -19.29 10.61 -3.72
CA LEU A 316 -19.28 9.62 -4.79
C LEU A 316 -19.83 10.14 -6.13
N LYS A 317 -20.71 11.16 -6.11
CA LYS A 317 -21.58 11.50 -7.26
C LYS A 317 -20.81 11.95 -8.51
N ASN A 318 -19.59 12.45 -8.34
CA ASN A 318 -18.78 13.00 -9.43
C ASN A 318 -17.80 11.98 -10.03
N HIS A 319 -17.77 10.75 -9.54
CA HIS A 319 -16.86 9.73 -10.03
C HIS A 319 -17.48 8.94 -11.18
N ASP A 320 -16.70 8.60 -12.22
CA ASP A 320 -17.21 7.94 -13.44
C ASP A 320 -17.90 6.58 -13.15
N LEU A 321 -17.35 5.81 -12.21
CA LEU A 321 -17.90 4.54 -11.76
C LEU A 321 -19.21 4.65 -10.95
N TYR A 322 -19.61 5.85 -10.51
CA TYR A 322 -20.80 6.04 -9.68
C TYR A 322 -22.08 5.61 -10.42
N LYS A 323 -22.16 5.90 -11.72
CA LYS A 323 -23.30 5.51 -12.56
C LYS A 323 -23.42 3.99 -12.66
N GLU A 324 -22.31 3.30 -12.89
CA GLU A 324 -22.29 1.83 -12.96
C GLU A 324 -22.72 1.19 -11.64
N MET A 325 -22.20 1.69 -10.51
CA MET A 325 -22.61 1.25 -9.18
C MET A 325 -24.13 1.41 -8.98
N LYS A 326 -24.68 2.58 -9.35
CA LYS A 326 -26.12 2.85 -9.25
C LYS A 326 -26.93 1.85 -10.08
N ASP A 327 -26.61 1.69 -11.36
CA ASP A 327 -27.36 0.84 -12.29
C ASP A 327 -27.39 -0.63 -11.79
N LYS A 328 -26.26 -1.12 -11.25
CA LYS A 328 -26.16 -2.46 -10.65
C LYS A 328 -26.91 -2.60 -9.32
N ALA A 329 -26.98 -1.55 -8.51
CA ALA A 329 -27.73 -1.56 -7.24
C ALA A 329 -29.25 -1.65 -7.47
N GLU A 330 -29.75 -0.99 -8.53
CA GLU A 330 -31.17 -1.01 -8.92
C GLU A 330 -31.58 -2.30 -9.64
N THR A 331 -30.61 -3.12 -10.08
CA THR A 331 -30.91 -4.40 -10.74
C THR A 331 -31.56 -5.36 -9.76
N GLY A 332 -32.81 -5.78 -10.03
CA GLY A 332 -33.51 -6.82 -9.27
C GLY A 332 -34.39 -6.35 -8.10
N SER A 333 -34.38 -5.06 -7.73
CA SER A 333 -35.34 -4.48 -6.78
C SER A 333 -35.42 -2.96 -6.94
N SER A 334 -36.63 -2.40 -6.88
CA SER A 334 -36.82 -0.94 -6.81
C SER A 334 -36.54 -0.34 -5.44
N ASP A 335 -36.51 -1.18 -4.40
CA ASP A 335 -36.42 -0.76 -3.00
C ASP A 335 -35.12 -1.24 -2.35
N CYS A 336 -34.55 -0.37 -1.54
CA CYS A 336 -33.41 -0.67 -0.67
C CYS A 336 -33.91 -1.44 0.55
N LEU A 337 -33.54 -2.72 0.64
CA LEU A 337 -33.95 -3.60 1.74
C LEU A 337 -33.42 -3.16 3.11
N HIS A 338 -32.40 -2.31 3.16
CA HIS A 338 -31.79 -1.84 4.41
C HIS A 338 -32.53 -0.66 5.05
N CYS A 339 -33.18 0.19 4.25
CA CYS A 339 -33.90 1.36 4.77
C CYS A 339 -35.35 1.46 4.32
N ASN A 340 -35.84 0.49 3.54
CA ASN A 340 -37.19 0.42 2.97
C ASN A 340 -37.57 1.65 2.10
N LYS A 341 -36.58 2.35 1.55
CA LYS A 341 -36.79 3.45 0.60
C LYS A 341 -36.50 2.99 -0.81
N ARG A 342 -37.19 3.58 -1.79
CA ARG A 342 -36.87 3.38 -3.21
C ARG A 342 -35.43 3.82 -3.51
N TRP A 343 -34.69 3.05 -4.29
CA TRP A 343 -33.32 3.38 -4.69
C TRP A 343 -33.20 4.77 -5.32
N ARG A 344 -34.18 5.19 -6.13
CA ARG A 344 -34.23 6.55 -6.69
C ARG A 344 -34.12 7.69 -5.68
N LEU A 345 -34.47 7.47 -4.40
CA LEU A 345 -34.34 8.45 -3.33
C LEU A 345 -32.92 8.56 -2.78
N HIS A 346 -32.08 7.55 -2.98
CA HIS A 346 -30.67 7.55 -2.60
C HIS A 346 -29.81 8.42 -3.52
N TRP A 347 -30.29 8.72 -4.73
CA TRP A 347 -29.51 9.42 -5.76
C TRP A 347 -29.78 10.92 -5.83
N LYS A 348 -30.84 11.38 -5.15
CA LYS A 348 -31.11 12.80 -4.95
C LYS A 348 -30.01 13.38 -4.06
#